data_AF-A0AAE5C704-F1
#
_entry.id   AF-A0AAE5C704-F1
#
_cell.length_a   1.000
_cell.length_b   1.000
_cell.length_c   1.000
_cell.angle_alpha   90.00
_cell.angle_beta   90.00
_cell.angle_gamma   90.00
#
_symmetry.space_group_name_H-M   'P 1'
#
loop_
_entity.id
_entity.type
_entity.pdbx_description
1 polymer ?
#
loop_
_entity_poly.entity_id
_entity_poly.type
_entity_poly.pdbx_seq_one_letter_code
_entity_poly.pdbx_strand_id
1 'polypeptide(L)'
;VYAPTDLIEPYSALSGAKPVLKSSDHFFFQLSDPRCVAFLQEWTQDGRLQPEVANKVKEWFSVRTNPDGTTSEGLGDWDISRDAPYFGIEIPDAPGKYFYVWLDAPVGYLASLKNLLEKRGQSYDDYVADPQLEQ
;
A
#
# COMPACT_ATOMS: atom_id res chain seq x y z
N VAL A 1 -20.68 8.36 -7.52
CA VAL A 1 -19.40 8.55 -8.28
C VAL A 1 -19.46 7.64 -9.50
N TYR A 2 -19.02 8.08 -10.69
CA TYR A 2 -18.96 7.25 -11.90
C TYR A 2 -17.55 6.70 -12.12
N ALA A 3 -17.42 5.54 -12.75
CA ALA A 3 -16.12 4.98 -13.09
C ALA A 3 -15.56 5.65 -14.36
N PRO A 4 -14.23 5.73 -14.54
CA PRO A 4 -13.64 6.21 -15.80
C PRO A 4 -14.09 5.40 -17.03
N THR A 5 -14.52 4.15 -16.84
CA THR A 5 -15.10 3.31 -17.89
C THR A 5 -16.49 3.75 -18.35
N ASP A 6 -17.17 4.60 -17.57
CA ASP A 6 -18.51 5.12 -17.87
C ASP A 6 -18.46 6.44 -18.68
N LEU A 7 -17.26 6.94 -18.97
CA LEU A 7 -17.08 8.16 -19.77
C LEU A 7 -17.63 7.97 -21.20
N ILE A 8 -18.37 8.96 -21.67
CA ILE A 8 -18.84 9.02 -23.06
C ILE A 8 -17.67 9.42 -23.95
N GLU A 9 -17.43 8.66 -25.03
CA GLU A 9 -16.29 8.83 -25.96
C GLU A 9 -14.95 9.05 -25.26
N PRO A 10 -14.45 8.04 -24.51
CA PRO A 10 -13.21 8.18 -23.76
C PRO A 10 -12.02 8.26 -24.70
N TYR A 11 -11.00 9.01 -24.31
CA TYR A 11 -9.73 9.11 -25.01
C TYR A 11 -8.55 9.09 -24.03
N SER A 12 -7.42 8.59 -24.49
CA SER A 12 -6.17 8.58 -23.74
C SER A 12 -5.62 10.00 -23.59
N ALA A 13 -5.37 10.44 -22.36
CA ALA A 13 -4.73 11.73 -22.09
C ALA A 13 -3.28 11.80 -22.59
N LEU A 14 -2.63 10.66 -22.87
CA LEU A 14 -1.25 10.59 -23.36
C LEU A 14 -1.15 10.63 -24.88
N SER A 15 -2.11 10.01 -25.60
CA SER A 15 -2.01 9.79 -27.05
C SER A 15 -3.23 10.20 -27.86
N GLY A 16 -4.34 10.56 -27.20
CA GLY A 16 -5.62 10.85 -27.86
C GLY A 16 -6.37 9.63 -28.41
N ALA A 17 -5.77 8.43 -28.36
CA ALA A 17 -6.40 7.20 -28.86
C ALA A 17 -7.56 6.74 -27.94
N LYS A 18 -8.56 6.06 -28.51
CA LYS A 18 -9.65 5.44 -27.74
C LYS A 18 -9.12 4.28 -26.88
N PRO A 19 -9.27 4.31 -25.55
CA PRO A 19 -8.82 3.22 -24.69
C PRO A 19 -9.71 1.98 -24.87
N VAL A 20 -9.14 0.81 -24.58
CA VAL A 20 -9.84 -0.48 -24.57
C VAL A 20 -9.53 -1.21 -23.27
N LEU A 21 -10.48 -1.99 -22.77
CA LEU A 21 -10.27 -2.83 -21.59
C LEU A 21 -9.31 -3.98 -21.93
N LYS A 22 -8.35 -4.21 -21.04
CA LYS A 22 -7.42 -5.34 -21.10
C LYS A 22 -7.28 -5.96 -19.72
N SER A 23 -7.14 -7.28 -19.70
CA SER A 23 -6.83 -8.04 -18.48
C SER A 23 -5.33 -8.06 -18.24
N SER A 24 -4.94 -8.06 -16.98
CA SER A 24 -3.56 -8.18 -16.52
C SER A 24 -3.55 -8.87 -15.16
N ASP A 25 -2.56 -9.71 -14.90
CA ASP A 25 -2.36 -10.31 -13.58
C ASP A 25 -1.69 -9.31 -12.64
N HIS A 26 -2.19 -9.21 -11.42
CA HIS A 26 -1.65 -8.31 -10.39
C HIS A 26 -1.35 -9.08 -9.11
N PHE A 27 -0.34 -8.63 -8.37
CA PHE A 27 0.04 -9.17 -7.07
C PHE A 27 -0.59 -8.34 -5.96
N PHE A 28 -1.21 -9.02 -5.00
CA PHE A 28 -1.90 -8.39 -3.89
C PHE A 28 -1.24 -8.73 -2.56
N PHE A 29 -1.05 -7.73 -1.72
CA PHE A 29 -0.78 -7.92 -0.30
C PHE A 29 -2.10 -8.19 0.42
N GLN A 30 -2.18 -9.32 1.14
CA GLN A 30 -3.39 -9.78 1.81
C GLN A 30 -3.67 -9.00 3.11
N LEU A 31 -3.91 -7.70 3.00
CA LEU A 31 -4.20 -6.84 4.15
C LEU A 31 -5.52 -7.24 4.84
N SER A 32 -6.44 -7.87 4.11
CA SER A 32 -7.68 -8.42 4.67
C SER A 32 -7.47 -9.67 5.53
N ASP A 33 -6.26 -10.26 5.53
CA ASP A 33 -5.97 -11.47 6.30
C ASP A 33 -6.28 -11.25 7.80
N PRO A 34 -7.01 -12.17 8.46
CA PRO A 34 -7.39 -12.02 9.87
C PRO A 34 -6.21 -11.75 10.81
N ARG A 35 -5.00 -12.22 10.49
CA ARG A 35 -3.78 -11.96 11.27
C ARG A 35 -3.38 -10.49 11.22
N CYS A 36 -3.44 -9.88 10.03
CA CYS A 36 -3.18 -8.46 9.85
C CYS A 36 -4.24 -7.61 10.54
N VAL A 37 -5.53 -7.95 10.36
CA VAL A 37 -6.64 -7.25 11.02
C VAL A 37 -6.50 -7.30 12.55
N ALA A 38 -6.25 -8.48 13.12
CA ALA A 38 -6.10 -8.64 14.56
C ALA A 38 -4.91 -7.85 15.11
N PHE A 39 -3.75 -7.95 14.46
CA PHE A 39 -2.56 -7.18 14.84
C PHE A 39 -2.82 -5.68 14.81
N LEU A 40 -3.40 -5.16 13.72
CA LEU A 40 -3.68 -3.74 13.58
C LEU A 40 -4.75 -3.25 14.56
N GLN A 41 -5.77 -4.05 14.84
CA GLN A 41 -6.77 -3.71 15.86
C GLN A 41 -6.15 -3.61 17.25
N GLU A 42 -5.31 -4.57 17.64
CA GLU A 42 -4.63 -4.53 18.93
C GLU A 42 -3.67 -3.34 19.02
N TRP A 43 -2.79 -3.18 18.03
CA TRP A 43 -1.74 -2.16 18.02
C TRP A 43 -2.29 -0.73 17.96
N THR A 44 -3.39 -0.50 17.24
CA THR A 44 -3.93 0.86 17.07
C THR A 44 -4.85 1.30 18.20
N GLN A 45 -5.37 0.37 19.02
CA GLN A 45 -6.43 0.65 20.01
C GLN A 45 -5.95 0.55 21.46
N ASP A 46 -4.65 0.45 21.72
CA ASP A 46 -4.08 0.33 23.07
C ASP A 46 -3.77 1.68 23.75
N GLY A 47 -4.13 2.79 23.10
CA GLY A 47 -3.92 4.15 23.62
C GLY A 47 -2.61 4.82 23.17
N ARG A 48 -1.76 4.15 22.38
CA ARG A 48 -0.51 4.76 21.87
C ARG A 48 -0.74 5.86 20.82
N LEU A 49 -1.85 5.78 20.07
CA LEU A 49 -2.17 6.73 19.00
C LEU A 49 -2.96 7.93 19.53
N GLN A 50 -2.89 9.05 18.79
CA GLN A 50 -3.80 10.18 19.01
C GLN A 50 -5.26 9.71 18.93
N PRO A 51 -6.15 10.17 19.83
CA PRO A 51 -7.53 9.69 19.89
C PRO A 51 -8.27 9.80 18.55
N GLU A 52 -8.08 10.88 17.81
CA GLU A 52 -8.70 11.12 16.51
C GLU A 52 -8.24 10.11 15.45
N VAL A 53 -6.96 9.73 15.47
CA VAL A 53 -6.39 8.73 14.57
C VAL A 53 -6.93 7.34 14.94
N ALA A 54 -6.90 6.97 16.22
CA ALA A 54 -7.41 5.68 16.69
C ALA A 54 -8.89 5.50 16.32
N ASN A 55 -9.71 6.54 16.53
CA ASN A 55 -11.12 6.55 16.15
C ASN A 55 -11.31 6.40 14.65
N LYS A 56 -10.49 7.08 13.83
CA LYS A 56 -10.61 6.99 12.37
C LYS A 56 -10.21 5.63 11.83
N VAL A 57 -9.11 5.07 12.33
CA VAL A 57 -8.63 3.73 11.96
C VAL A 57 -9.66 2.67 12.35
N LYS A 58 -10.34 2.84 13.49
CA LYS A 58 -11.42 1.95 13.92
C LYS A 58 -12.55 1.86 12.90
N GLU A 59 -12.88 2.97 12.23
CA GLU A 59 -13.88 2.96 11.14
C GLU A 59 -13.45 2.08 9.96
N TRP A 60 -12.15 1.96 9.67
CA TRP A 60 -11.64 1.19 8.52
C TRP A 60 -11.77 -0.32 8.70
N PHE A 61 -11.87 -0.82 9.94
CA PHE A 61 -12.06 -2.25 10.20
C PHE A 61 -13.51 -2.73 10.00
N SER A 62 -14.46 -1.81 9.91
CA SER A 62 -15.89 -2.14 9.93
C SER A 62 -16.54 -1.91 8.57
N VAL A 63 -17.43 -2.83 8.20
CA VAL A 63 -18.33 -2.68 7.04
C VAL A 63 -19.45 -1.72 7.43
N ARG A 64 -19.61 -0.61 6.69
CA ARG A 64 -20.68 0.38 6.92
C ARG A 64 -21.45 0.65 5.65
N THR A 65 -22.74 0.92 5.78
CA THR A 65 -23.55 1.43 4.65
C THR A 65 -23.46 2.95 4.64
N ASN A 66 -22.96 3.49 3.53
CA ASN A 66 -22.87 4.92 3.28
C ASN A 66 -24.27 5.50 2.96
N PRO A 67 -24.49 6.82 3.11
CA PRO A 67 -25.78 7.46 2.81
C PRO A 67 -26.27 7.29 1.37
N ASP A 68 -25.38 6.99 0.42
CA ASP A 68 -25.69 6.71 -0.98
C ASP A 68 -26.06 5.25 -1.27
N GLY A 69 -26.16 4.42 -0.23
CA GLY A 69 -26.51 3.00 -0.31
C GLY A 69 -25.33 2.07 -0.61
N THR A 70 -24.13 2.61 -0.83
CA THR A 70 -22.92 1.78 -1.00
C THR A 70 -22.45 1.21 0.33
N THR A 71 -21.79 0.05 0.31
CA THR A 71 -21.23 -0.57 1.52
C THR A 71 -19.71 -0.45 1.48
N SER A 72 -19.09 -0.01 2.59
CA SER A 72 -17.63 -0.09 2.72
C SER A 72 -17.24 -1.54 2.88
N GLU A 73 -16.13 -1.91 2.26
CA GLU A 73 -15.46 -3.15 2.59
C GLU A 73 -14.63 -2.88 3.86
N GLY A 74 -14.36 -3.90 4.67
CA GLY A 74 -13.37 -3.78 5.74
C GLY A 74 -11.97 -3.51 5.15
N LEU A 75 -10.91 -3.96 5.80
CA LEU A 75 -9.61 -3.94 5.13
C LEU A 75 -9.66 -4.84 3.88
N GLY A 76 -9.42 -4.25 2.71
CA GLY A 76 -9.33 -4.96 1.43
C GLY A 76 -7.89 -5.31 1.08
N ASP A 77 -7.71 -6.33 0.26
CA ASP A 77 -6.40 -6.67 -0.28
C ASP A 77 -5.86 -5.54 -1.16
N TRP A 78 -4.57 -5.30 -1.05
CA TRP A 78 -3.94 -4.15 -1.66
C TRP A 78 -3.10 -4.56 -2.86
N ASP A 79 -3.46 -4.11 -4.06
CA ASP A 79 -2.66 -4.32 -5.26
C ASP A 79 -1.33 -3.54 -5.17
N ILE A 80 -0.24 -4.29 -5.11
CA ILE A 80 1.12 -3.80 -4.94
C ILE A 80 1.94 -3.82 -6.24
N SER A 81 1.29 -4.02 -7.39
CA SER A 81 1.98 -4.23 -8.67
C SER A 81 1.50 -3.31 -9.80
N ARG A 82 2.38 -2.96 -10.73
CA ARG A 82 2.09 -2.18 -11.94
C ARG A 82 2.76 -2.81 -13.16
N ASP A 83 2.09 -2.77 -14.30
CA ASP A 83 2.64 -3.24 -15.57
C ASP A 83 3.69 -2.29 -16.15
N ALA A 84 4.63 -2.85 -16.91
CA ALA A 84 5.45 -2.10 -17.84
C ALA A 84 4.59 -1.36 -18.90
N PRO A 85 5.02 -0.19 -19.40
CA PRO A 85 6.21 0.55 -19.00
C PRO A 85 6.00 1.27 -17.66
N TYR A 86 6.97 1.13 -16.75
CA TYR A 86 6.95 1.79 -15.45
C TYR A 86 8.39 2.16 -15.04
N PHE A 87 8.54 3.28 -14.34
CA PHE A 87 9.80 3.65 -13.71
C PHE A 87 9.73 3.27 -12.24
N GLY A 88 10.37 2.16 -11.88
CA GLY A 88 10.34 1.60 -10.53
C GLY A 88 11.19 0.35 -10.41
N ILE A 89 10.95 -0.43 -9.37
CA ILE A 89 11.68 -1.66 -9.09
C ILE A 89 10.91 -2.85 -9.67
N GLU A 90 11.55 -3.64 -10.52
CA GLU A 90 10.94 -4.84 -11.11
C GLU A 90 10.75 -5.92 -10.03
N ILE A 91 9.61 -6.63 -10.08
CA ILE A 91 9.29 -7.70 -9.13
C ILE A 91 10.12 -8.94 -9.51
N PRO A 92 10.91 -9.50 -8.58
CA PRO A 92 11.65 -10.73 -8.82
C PRO A 92 10.73 -11.85 -9.34
N ASP A 93 11.21 -12.61 -10.32
CA ASP A 93 10.49 -13.74 -10.93
C ASP A 93 9.16 -13.40 -11.62
N ALA A 94 8.86 -12.10 -11.84
CA ALA A 94 7.67 -11.63 -12.56
C ALA A 94 8.03 -10.59 -13.63
N PRO A 95 8.57 -11.01 -14.79
CA PRO A 95 9.05 -10.10 -15.83
C PRO A 95 7.99 -9.11 -16.30
N GLY A 96 8.36 -7.84 -16.40
CA GLY A 96 7.46 -6.77 -16.84
C GLY A 96 6.46 -6.28 -15.78
N LYS A 97 6.57 -6.76 -14.53
CA LYS A 97 5.80 -6.30 -13.38
C LYS A 97 6.71 -5.51 -12.44
N TYR A 98 6.22 -4.38 -11.97
CA TYR A 98 6.94 -3.48 -11.08
C TYR A 98 6.19 -3.34 -9.76
N PHE A 99 6.91 -3.13 -8.67
CA PHE A 99 6.28 -2.73 -7.42
C PHE A 99 5.59 -1.37 -7.60
N TYR A 100 4.36 -1.26 -7.11
CA TYR A 100 3.66 0.01 -7.02
C TYR A 100 4.38 0.90 -5.99
N VAL A 101 4.57 2.17 -6.32
CA VAL A 101 5.34 3.13 -5.49
C VAL A 101 4.93 3.17 -4.01
N TRP A 102 3.66 2.91 -3.69
CA TRP A 102 3.23 2.92 -2.29
C TRP A 102 3.77 1.74 -1.48
N LEU A 103 4.27 0.67 -2.12
CA LEU A 103 4.98 -0.42 -1.46
C LEU A 103 6.44 -0.06 -1.20
N ASP A 104 7.16 0.44 -2.21
CA ASP A 104 8.59 0.73 -2.07
C ASP A 104 8.90 2.02 -1.30
N ALA A 105 8.00 3.01 -1.33
CA ALA A 105 8.19 4.29 -0.66
C ALA A 105 8.47 4.17 0.85
N PRO A 106 7.65 3.47 1.67
CA PRO A 106 7.96 3.33 3.10
C PRO A 106 9.21 2.49 3.37
N VAL A 107 9.54 1.51 2.50
CA VAL A 107 10.81 0.76 2.59
C VAL A 107 12.02 1.69 2.38
N GLY A 108 11.83 2.78 1.64
CA GLY A 108 12.81 3.85 1.47
C GLY A 108 13.32 4.46 2.78
N TYR A 109 12.52 4.48 3.86
CA TYR A 109 12.99 4.93 5.18
C TYR A 109 14.11 4.03 5.72
N LEU A 110 13.91 2.71 5.64
CA LEU A 110 14.89 1.71 6.07
C LEU A 110 16.13 1.72 5.16
N ALA A 111 15.92 1.82 3.84
CA ALA A 111 17.02 1.89 2.88
C ALA A 111 17.90 3.14 3.08
N SER A 112 17.28 4.29 3.37
CA SER A 112 18.00 5.53 3.66
C SER A 112 18.81 5.43 4.96
N LEU A 113 18.22 4.86 6.01
CA LEU A 113 18.92 4.59 7.28
C LEU A 113 20.10 3.64 7.06
N LYS A 114 19.89 2.53 6.36
CA LYS A 114 20.96 1.57 5.99
C LYS A 114 22.09 2.27 5.25
N ASN A 115 21.78 3.11 4.27
CA ASN A 115 22.79 3.88 3.55
C ASN A 115 23.60 4.81 4.45
N LEU A 116 22.95 5.46 5.42
CA LEU A 116 23.63 6.33 6.39
C LEU A 116 24.57 5.52 7.30
N LEU A 117 24.12 4.40 7.84
CA LEU A 117 24.90 3.56 8.76
C LEU A 117 26.13 2.97 8.07
N GLU A 118 25.97 2.46 6.84
CA GLU A 118 27.08 1.95 6.03
C GLU A 118 28.16 3.02 5.80
N LYS A 119 27.77 4.26 5.50
CA LYS A 119 28.70 5.39 5.35
C LYS A 119 29.44 5.74 6.65
N ARG A 120 28.88 5.40 7.81
CA ARG A 120 29.49 5.59 9.12
C ARG A 120 30.30 4.39 9.59
N GLY A 121 30.35 3.31 8.81
CA GLY A 121 30.96 2.04 9.23
C GLY A 121 30.18 1.34 10.35
N GLN A 122 28.87 1.58 10.44
CA GLN A 122 27.98 0.97 11.42
C GLN A 122 27.13 -0.12 10.77
N SER A 123 26.86 -1.19 11.50
CA SER A 123 26.01 -2.30 11.05
C SER A 123 24.54 -1.90 11.15
N TYR A 124 23.81 -2.00 10.03
CA TYR A 124 22.37 -1.79 10.01
C TYR A 124 21.63 -2.86 10.83
N ASP A 125 22.04 -4.13 10.68
CA ASP A 125 21.39 -5.25 11.35
C ASP A 125 21.55 -5.15 12.88
N ASP A 126 22.76 -4.80 13.36
CA ASP A 126 22.99 -4.60 14.80
C ASP A 126 22.20 -3.40 15.33
N TYR A 127 22.09 -2.31 14.53
CA TYR A 127 21.34 -1.12 14.90
C TYR A 127 19.86 -1.42 15.10
N VAL A 128 19.22 -2.12 14.15
CA VAL A 128 17.79 -2.45 14.25
C VAL A 128 17.47 -3.61 15.21
N ALA A 129 18.47 -4.42 15.57
CA ALA A 129 18.31 -5.48 16.56
C ALA A 129 18.49 -5.01 18.01
N ASP A 130 18.94 -3.77 18.24
CA ASP A 130 19.14 -3.23 19.58
C ASP A 130 17.79 -3.11 20.32
N PRO A 131 17.60 -3.81 21.45
CA PRO A 131 16.35 -3.75 22.22
C PRO A 131 16.12 -2.42 22.92
N GLN A 132 17.14 -1.55 23.01
CA GLN A 132 16.98 -0.18 23.52
C GLN A 132 16.54 0.80 22.44
N LEU A 133 16.61 0.41 21.16
CA LEU A 133 16.10 1.23 20.07
C LEU A 133 14.57 1.23 20.11
N GLU A 134 13.98 2.40 20.32
CA GLU A 134 12.55 2.59 20.15
C GLU A 134 12.20 2.47 18.66
N GLN A 135 11.33 1.52 18.32
CA GLN A 135 10.86 1.24 16.97
C GLN A 135 9.39 1.63 16.80
#